data_AF-A0A1G8N062-F1
#
_entry.id   AF-A0A1G8N062-F1
#
_cell.length_a   1.000
_cell.length_b   1.000
_cell.length_c   1.000
_cell.angle_alpha   90.00
_cell.angle_beta   90.00
_cell.angle_gamma   90.00
#
_symmetry.space_group_name_H-M   'P 1'
#
loop_
_entity.id
_entity.type
_entity.pdbx_description
1 polymer ?
#
loop_
_entity_poly.entity_id
_entity_poly.type
_entity_poly.pdbx_seq_one_letter_code
_entity_poly.pdbx_strand_id
1 'polypeptide(L)'
;MKAQLVLTSLLAAAIGATPALAADVAGGSSDPDNVETGGSTLFGSGDAGLKLAGSSAYIDLAGGPIAQSNNAISRGADGLGNYYLKGEDINFLAGLIMGDTKIAQVWKSDVAYNGSTTRINSVRQMIVPPSAVSSFMPNFGGLVIGQVDGSSVYFGEWSPKGSGYAAEDSTDLNMSSSERTVWYVGDDAVDSDSMPTAIDATYSVVGIQQTGVGSNLPGSPDVYTGTLAASYASGSGSLSGSIDRGTDTVDFTGTDILDNGTFTRASGSSQDIEGRFYNGAEALAGIYTGSSGAADDVAFGGSKTGGTITP
;
A
#
# COMPACT_ATOMS: atom_id res chain seq x y z
N MET A 1 37.50 14.09 -54.24
CA MET A 1 37.69 12.84 -53.48
C MET A 1 36.52 12.71 -52.51
N LYS A 2 35.64 11.74 -52.73
CA LYS A 2 34.42 11.54 -51.94
C LYS A 2 34.74 10.53 -50.83
N ALA A 3 34.56 10.93 -49.57
CA ALA A 3 34.73 10.07 -48.41
C ALA A 3 33.51 9.15 -48.29
N GLN A 4 33.76 7.85 -48.25
CA GLN A 4 32.76 6.79 -48.15
C GLN A 4 32.60 6.44 -46.67
N LEU A 5 31.44 6.80 -46.09
CA LEU A 5 31.06 6.44 -44.73
C LEU A 5 30.56 4.98 -44.74
N VAL A 6 31.30 4.08 -44.09
CA VAL A 6 30.87 2.70 -43.87
C VAL A 6 30.04 2.68 -42.58
N LEU A 7 28.75 2.39 -42.73
CA LEU A 7 27.80 2.27 -41.62
C LEU A 7 27.72 0.79 -41.22
N THR A 8 28.29 0.45 -40.06
CA THR A 8 28.23 -0.90 -39.49
C THR A 8 26.88 -1.09 -38.81
N SER A 9 26.02 -1.93 -39.38
CA SER A 9 24.74 -2.34 -38.82
C SER A 9 24.92 -3.34 -37.68
N LEU A 10 24.64 -2.93 -36.45
CA LEU A 10 24.46 -3.82 -35.29
C LEU A 10 23.04 -4.42 -35.34
N LEU A 11 22.97 -5.73 -35.57
CA LEU A 11 21.76 -6.51 -35.51
C LEU A 11 21.51 -6.90 -34.04
N ALA A 12 20.61 -6.19 -33.36
CA ALA A 12 20.16 -6.57 -32.02
C ALA A 12 19.19 -7.75 -32.15
N ALA A 13 19.50 -8.84 -31.45
CA ALA A 13 18.64 -10.01 -31.34
C ALA A 13 17.35 -9.63 -30.61
N ALA A 14 16.20 -9.84 -31.26
CA ALA A 14 14.90 -9.74 -30.65
C ALA A 14 14.74 -10.88 -29.63
N ILE A 15 14.79 -10.56 -28.34
CA ILE A 15 14.30 -11.45 -27.28
C ILE A 15 12.78 -11.45 -27.43
N GLY A 16 12.22 -12.63 -27.67
CA GLY A 16 10.78 -12.82 -27.77
C GLY A 16 10.10 -12.39 -26.47
N ALA A 17 9.16 -11.46 -26.59
CA ALA A 17 8.20 -11.19 -25.52
C ALA A 17 7.40 -12.47 -25.29
N THR A 18 7.72 -13.19 -24.21
CA THR A 18 6.74 -14.07 -23.59
C THR A 18 5.56 -13.19 -23.18
N PRO A 19 4.31 -13.58 -23.44
CA PRO A 19 3.17 -12.83 -22.92
C PRO A 19 3.32 -12.79 -21.40
N ALA A 20 3.41 -11.60 -20.83
CA ALA A 20 3.26 -11.43 -19.39
C ALA A 20 1.88 -12.03 -19.05
N LEU A 21 1.89 -13.14 -18.32
CA LEU A 21 0.69 -13.55 -17.59
C LEU A 21 0.32 -12.33 -16.73
N ALA A 22 -0.96 -12.01 -16.64
CA ALA A 22 -1.40 -10.93 -15.76
C ALA A 22 -0.77 -11.16 -14.38
N ALA A 23 -0.07 -10.16 -13.86
CA ALA A 23 0.52 -10.21 -12.53
C ALA A 23 -0.60 -10.61 -11.54
N ASP A 24 -0.43 -11.71 -10.81
CA ASP A 24 -1.45 -12.12 -9.85
C ASP A 24 -1.51 -11.07 -8.74
N VAL A 25 -2.55 -10.23 -8.78
CA VAL A 25 -2.83 -9.27 -7.72
C VAL A 25 -3.51 -9.99 -6.59
N ALA A 26 -2.94 -9.91 -5.41
CA ALA A 26 -3.62 -10.37 -4.22
C ALA A 26 -3.09 -9.73 -2.94
N GLY A 27 -3.87 -9.90 -1.89
CA GLY A 27 -3.70 -9.22 -0.62
C GLY A 27 -4.73 -9.69 0.39
N GLY A 28 -4.87 -8.93 1.47
CA GLY A 28 -5.78 -9.25 2.56
C GLY A 28 -6.17 -8.01 3.34
N SER A 29 -7.16 -8.15 4.20
CA SER A 29 -7.68 -7.09 5.05
C SER A 29 -8.23 -7.65 6.36
N SER A 30 -8.14 -6.87 7.44
CA SER A 30 -8.78 -7.24 8.71
C SER A 30 -10.31 -7.19 8.66
N ASP A 31 -10.88 -6.49 7.67
CA ASP A 31 -12.33 -6.43 7.45
C ASP A 31 -12.65 -6.24 5.95
N PRO A 32 -12.88 -7.34 5.21
CA PRO A 32 -13.19 -7.30 3.79
C PRO A 32 -14.51 -6.59 3.43
N ASP A 33 -15.44 -6.42 4.39
CA ASP A 33 -16.68 -5.68 4.14
C ASP A 33 -16.39 -4.16 4.05
N ASN A 34 -15.32 -3.70 4.73
CA ASN A 34 -14.85 -2.33 4.69
C ASN A 34 -13.81 -2.08 3.61
N VAL A 35 -12.85 -2.99 3.45
CA VAL A 35 -11.77 -2.87 2.46
C VAL A 35 -11.53 -4.21 1.78
N GLU A 36 -11.95 -4.30 0.53
CA GLU A 36 -11.65 -5.46 -0.31
C GLU A 36 -10.43 -5.17 -1.20
N THR A 37 -9.51 -6.13 -1.27
CA THR A 37 -8.28 -6.01 -2.08
C THR A 37 -8.45 -6.80 -3.39
N GLY A 38 -7.83 -6.32 -4.47
CA GLY A 38 -7.89 -7.01 -5.75
C GLY A 38 -7.41 -6.17 -6.94
N GLY A 39 -7.50 -6.74 -8.14
CA GLY A 39 -7.14 -6.05 -9.38
C GLY A 39 -8.04 -4.84 -9.65
N SER A 40 -7.42 -3.70 -9.97
CA SER A 40 -8.09 -2.43 -10.19
C SER A 40 -8.98 -2.40 -11.43
N THR A 41 -10.00 -1.56 -11.38
CA THR A 41 -10.99 -1.33 -12.45
C THR A 41 -11.29 0.16 -12.68
N LEU A 42 -10.83 1.02 -11.78
CA LEU A 42 -10.96 2.47 -11.84
C LEU A 42 -9.57 3.11 -11.69
N PHE A 43 -9.30 4.13 -12.51
CA PHE A 43 -8.00 4.83 -12.64
C PHE A 43 -6.82 3.99 -13.14
N GLY A 44 -7.04 2.70 -13.34
CA GLY A 44 -6.11 1.73 -13.90
C GLY A 44 -6.88 0.45 -14.25
N SER A 45 -6.16 -0.60 -14.65
CA SER A 45 -6.78 -1.90 -14.95
C SER A 45 -5.83 -3.03 -14.66
N GLY A 46 -6.20 -3.88 -13.71
CA GLY A 46 -5.47 -5.12 -13.39
C GLY A 46 -4.34 -4.97 -12.38
N ASP A 47 -3.97 -3.74 -12.01
CA ASP A 47 -2.94 -3.44 -11.00
C ASP A 47 -3.52 -3.46 -9.57
N ALA A 48 -2.67 -3.52 -8.55
CA ALA A 48 -3.03 -3.54 -7.14
C ALA A 48 -4.03 -2.43 -6.75
N GLY A 49 -5.21 -2.85 -6.29
CA GLY A 49 -6.30 -1.94 -5.99
C GLY A 49 -7.14 -2.31 -4.78
N LEU A 50 -7.96 -1.34 -4.36
CA LEU A 50 -8.88 -1.44 -3.22
C LEU A 50 -10.29 -1.07 -3.62
N LYS A 51 -11.27 -1.83 -3.13
CA LYS A 51 -12.68 -1.42 -3.10
C LYS A 51 -13.05 -1.09 -1.66
N LEU A 52 -13.23 0.20 -1.40
CA LEU A 52 -13.58 0.74 -0.09
C LEU A 52 -15.09 0.71 0.13
N ALA A 53 -15.55 0.58 1.38
CA ALA A 53 -16.98 0.61 1.70
C ALA A 53 -17.67 1.86 1.12
N GLY A 54 -18.81 1.61 0.46
CA GLY A 54 -19.56 2.63 -0.28
C GLY A 54 -19.00 2.97 -1.66
N SER A 55 -17.93 2.31 -2.12
CA SER A 55 -17.42 2.40 -3.50
C SER A 55 -17.85 1.18 -4.32
N SER A 56 -18.09 1.36 -5.62
CA SER A 56 -18.55 0.29 -6.52
C SER A 56 -17.46 -0.34 -7.38
N ALA A 57 -16.21 0.12 -7.26
CA ALA A 57 -15.09 -0.28 -8.11
C ALA A 57 -13.80 -0.44 -7.29
N TYR A 58 -12.90 -1.28 -7.78
CA TYR A 58 -11.52 -1.37 -7.27
C TYR A 58 -10.72 -0.22 -7.85
N ILE A 59 -10.17 0.61 -6.97
CA ILE A 59 -9.40 1.81 -7.28
C ILE A 59 -7.95 1.37 -7.43
N ASP A 60 -7.33 1.67 -8.57
CA ASP A 60 -5.87 1.55 -8.72
C ASP A 60 -5.18 2.47 -7.72
N LEU A 61 -4.35 1.92 -6.84
CA LEU A 61 -3.65 2.69 -5.82
C LEU A 61 -2.64 3.67 -6.46
N ALA A 62 -1.91 3.21 -7.47
CA ALA A 62 -0.83 3.97 -8.11
C ALA A 62 -1.38 5.13 -8.93
N GLY A 63 -2.26 4.85 -9.89
CA GLY A 63 -2.91 5.84 -10.76
C GLY A 63 -4.05 6.62 -10.10
N GLY A 64 -4.60 6.11 -9.00
CA GLY A 64 -5.63 6.77 -8.20
C GLY A 64 -5.05 7.61 -7.05
N PRO A 65 -5.34 7.28 -5.79
CA PRO A 65 -5.07 8.16 -4.65
C PRO A 65 -3.61 8.59 -4.51
N ILE A 66 -2.63 7.76 -4.89
CA ILE A 66 -1.20 8.13 -4.84
C ILE A 66 -0.88 9.22 -5.87
N ALA A 67 -1.16 8.96 -7.16
CA ALA A 67 -0.91 9.95 -8.22
C ALA A 67 -1.70 11.24 -7.99
N GLN A 68 -2.98 11.15 -7.62
CA GLN A 68 -3.84 12.31 -7.38
C GLN A 68 -3.33 13.16 -6.21
N SER A 69 -2.90 12.53 -5.11
CA SER A 69 -2.29 13.24 -3.98
C SER A 69 -0.98 13.91 -4.36
N ASN A 70 -0.13 13.22 -5.12
CA ASN A 70 1.16 13.76 -5.56
C ASN A 70 1.00 14.92 -6.55
N ASN A 71 -0.02 14.88 -7.41
CA ASN A 71 -0.40 15.99 -8.30
C ASN A 71 -0.83 17.21 -7.49
N ALA A 72 -1.71 17.02 -6.50
CA ALA A 72 -2.17 18.08 -5.61
C ALA A 72 -1.01 18.72 -4.82
N ILE A 73 -0.06 17.91 -4.33
CA ILE A 73 1.15 18.40 -3.65
C ILE A 73 2.04 19.19 -4.61
N SER A 74 2.24 18.70 -5.84
CA SER A 74 3.06 19.35 -6.86
C SER A 74 2.46 20.66 -7.35
N ARG A 75 1.13 20.78 -7.38
CA ARG A 75 0.41 22.03 -7.68
C ARG A 75 0.68 23.12 -6.65
N GLY A 76 1.03 22.74 -5.41
CA GLY A 76 1.41 23.64 -4.34
C GLY A 76 0.33 23.81 -3.28
N ALA A 77 0.78 24.26 -2.11
CA ALA A 77 -0.07 24.49 -0.95
C ALA A 77 -0.98 25.71 -1.13
N ASP A 78 -2.05 25.76 -0.35
CA ASP A 78 -2.85 26.97 -0.18
C ASP A 78 -2.10 28.03 0.67
N GLY A 79 -2.76 29.17 0.92
CA GLY A 79 -2.17 30.28 1.67
C GLY A 79 -1.81 29.96 3.14
N LEU A 80 -2.22 28.79 3.65
CA LEU A 80 -1.92 28.31 5.00
C LEU A 80 -0.89 27.19 5.02
N GLY A 81 -0.37 26.78 3.86
CA GLY A 81 0.60 25.68 3.76
C GLY A 81 -0.04 24.30 3.63
N ASN A 82 -1.36 24.22 3.39
CA ASN A 82 -2.09 22.96 3.30
C ASN A 82 -2.28 22.50 1.85
N TYR A 83 -2.21 21.18 1.64
CA TYR A 83 -2.39 20.58 0.31
C TYR A 83 -3.76 19.92 0.20
N TYR A 84 -4.45 20.19 -0.90
CA TYR A 84 -5.80 19.68 -1.15
C TYR A 84 -5.91 19.09 -2.54
N LEU A 85 -6.47 17.90 -2.62
CA LEU A 85 -6.93 17.27 -3.85
C LEU A 85 -8.21 17.98 -4.31
N LYS A 86 -8.24 18.39 -5.58
CA LYS A 86 -9.37 19.04 -6.27
C LYS A 86 -9.85 18.19 -7.44
N GLY A 87 -10.95 18.59 -8.08
CA GLY A 87 -11.52 17.86 -9.21
C GLY A 87 -10.53 17.62 -10.36
N GLU A 88 -9.71 18.63 -10.67
CA GLU A 88 -8.68 18.55 -11.72
C GLU A 88 -7.61 17.49 -11.46
N ASP A 89 -7.37 17.16 -10.19
CA ASP A 89 -6.37 16.16 -9.81
C ASP A 89 -6.90 14.73 -10.04
N ILE A 90 -8.23 14.52 -10.06
CA ILE A 90 -8.88 13.21 -10.26
C ILE A 90 -8.97 12.86 -11.73
N ASN A 91 -9.69 13.70 -12.50
CA ASN A 91 -9.80 13.60 -13.96
C ASN A 91 -10.46 14.88 -14.53
N PHE A 92 -10.46 15.00 -15.85
CA PHE A 92 -11.05 16.16 -16.53
C PHE A 92 -12.52 16.42 -16.17
N LEU A 93 -13.34 15.38 -16.10
CA LEU A 93 -14.78 15.52 -15.83
C LEU A 93 -15.05 15.98 -14.40
N ALA A 94 -14.31 15.43 -13.43
CA ALA A 94 -14.32 15.89 -12.05
C ALA A 94 -13.86 17.36 -11.97
N GLY A 95 -12.83 17.77 -12.72
CA GLY A 95 -12.40 19.16 -12.82
C GLY A 95 -13.50 20.10 -13.32
N LEU A 96 -14.25 19.71 -14.35
CA LEU A 96 -15.34 20.51 -14.89
C LEU A 96 -16.52 20.66 -13.90
N ILE A 97 -16.86 19.60 -13.16
CA ILE A 97 -18.03 19.57 -12.27
C ILE A 97 -17.70 20.17 -10.90
N MET A 98 -16.51 19.89 -10.37
CA MET A 98 -16.12 20.25 -9.00
C MET A 98 -15.30 21.55 -8.94
N GLY A 99 -14.66 21.95 -10.04
CA GLY A 99 -13.79 23.13 -10.09
C GLY A 99 -12.78 23.14 -8.94
N ASP A 100 -12.76 24.26 -8.20
CA ASP A 100 -11.87 24.51 -7.07
C ASP A 100 -12.28 23.84 -5.74
N THR A 101 -13.30 22.99 -5.75
CA THR A 101 -13.77 22.31 -4.53
C THR A 101 -12.66 21.44 -3.94
N LYS A 102 -12.36 21.65 -2.65
CA LYS A 102 -11.44 20.81 -1.87
C LYS A 102 -12.11 19.47 -1.60
N ILE A 103 -11.63 18.41 -2.23
CA ILE A 103 -12.19 17.05 -2.15
C ILE A 103 -11.59 16.29 -0.97
N ALA A 104 -10.28 16.37 -0.84
CA ALA A 104 -9.53 15.77 0.27
C ALA A 104 -8.35 16.64 0.66
N GLN A 105 -7.93 16.56 1.90
CA GLN A 105 -6.63 17.05 2.35
C GLN A 105 -5.62 15.90 2.23
N VAL A 106 -4.40 16.20 1.79
CA VAL A 106 -3.41 15.17 1.45
C VAL A 106 -2.04 15.46 2.05
N TRP A 107 -1.32 14.39 2.37
CA TRP A 107 0.06 14.43 2.85
C TRP A 107 0.90 13.36 2.17
N LYS A 108 2.22 13.61 2.16
CA LYS A 108 3.23 12.66 1.76
C LYS A 108 4.38 12.69 2.75
N SER A 109 4.84 11.51 3.15
CA SER A 109 6.00 11.34 4.02
C SER A 109 6.86 10.19 3.53
N ASP A 110 8.17 10.31 3.66
CA ASP A 110 9.12 9.24 3.34
C ASP A 110 9.72 8.72 4.65
N VAL A 111 9.63 7.40 4.86
CA VAL A 111 10.21 6.70 6.00
C VAL A 111 11.40 5.88 5.52
N ALA A 112 12.60 6.36 5.83
CA ALA A 112 13.84 5.65 5.53
C ALA A 112 14.23 4.75 6.71
N TYR A 113 14.34 3.45 6.47
CA TYR A 113 14.80 2.48 7.46
C TYR A 113 15.69 1.42 6.79
N ASN A 114 16.85 1.17 7.39
CA ASN A 114 17.82 0.15 6.96
C ASN A 114 18.11 0.10 5.44
N GLY A 115 18.25 1.27 4.80
CA GLY A 115 18.56 1.39 3.39
C GLY A 115 17.37 1.35 2.42
N SER A 116 16.15 1.14 2.92
CA SER A 116 14.90 1.17 2.15
C SER A 116 14.07 2.38 2.50
N THR A 117 13.31 2.90 1.53
CA THR A 117 12.39 4.03 1.75
C THR A 117 10.94 3.64 1.48
N THR A 118 10.14 3.55 2.54
CA THR A 118 8.68 3.42 2.43
C THR A 118 8.08 4.81 2.19
N ARG A 119 7.31 4.95 1.11
CA ARG A 119 6.59 6.20 0.81
C ARG A 119 5.18 6.09 1.36
N ILE A 120 4.74 7.06 2.15
CA ILE A 120 3.43 7.08 2.78
C ILE A 120 2.62 8.24 2.23
N ASN A 121 1.49 7.94 1.61
CA ASN A 121 0.48 8.92 1.21
C ASN A 121 -0.72 8.83 2.16
N SER A 122 -1.15 9.97 2.71
CA SER A 122 -2.35 10.06 3.54
C SER A 122 -3.40 10.94 2.86
N VAL A 123 -4.66 10.49 2.86
CA VAL A 123 -5.79 11.15 2.23
C VAL A 123 -6.91 11.27 3.25
N ARG A 124 -7.35 12.50 3.49
CA ARG A 124 -8.47 12.84 4.36
C ARG A 124 -9.61 13.40 3.53
N GLN A 125 -10.63 12.60 3.26
CA GLN A 125 -11.80 13.05 2.51
C GLN A 125 -12.56 14.16 3.26
N MET A 126 -12.83 15.26 2.57
CA MET A 126 -13.49 16.45 3.13
C MET A 126 -14.95 16.58 2.72
N ILE A 127 -15.33 15.96 1.60
CA ILE A 127 -16.69 16.04 1.06
C ILE A 127 -17.27 14.65 0.84
N VAL A 128 -18.59 14.55 0.79
CA VAL A 128 -19.23 13.37 0.20
C VAL A 128 -19.35 13.61 -1.31
N PRO A 129 -18.89 12.68 -2.17
CA PRO A 129 -19.07 12.77 -3.61
C PRO A 129 -20.53 13.09 -3.99
N PRO A 130 -20.80 14.16 -4.76
CA PRO A 130 -22.11 14.37 -5.35
C PRO A 130 -22.52 13.19 -6.21
N SER A 131 -23.81 12.88 -6.27
CA SER A 131 -24.35 11.74 -7.05
C SER A 131 -23.98 11.77 -8.53
N ALA A 132 -23.73 12.95 -9.09
CA ALA A 132 -23.31 13.12 -10.49
C ALA A 132 -21.90 12.59 -10.78
N VAL A 133 -21.07 12.39 -9.76
CA VAL A 133 -19.66 11.99 -9.90
C VAL A 133 -19.30 10.73 -9.09
N SER A 134 -20.24 10.19 -8.31
CA SER A 134 -20.01 9.07 -7.40
C SER A 134 -19.65 7.75 -8.10
N SER A 135 -19.93 7.60 -9.40
CA SER A 135 -19.55 6.41 -10.17
C SER A 135 -18.07 6.35 -10.54
N PHE A 136 -17.35 7.48 -10.46
CA PHE A 136 -15.92 7.57 -10.80
C PHE A 136 -15.11 8.32 -9.75
N MET A 137 -15.72 8.67 -8.62
CA MET A 137 -15.05 9.26 -7.46
C MET A 137 -15.31 8.38 -6.25
N PRO A 138 -14.31 7.60 -5.81
CA PRO A 138 -14.48 6.69 -4.68
C PRO A 138 -14.64 7.44 -3.36
N ASN A 139 -15.18 6.72 -2.37
CA ASN A 139 -15.26 7.19 -0.99
C ASN A 139 -13.93 6.90 -0.28
N PHE A 140 -12.97 7.80 -0.43
CA PHE A 140 -11.64 7.67 0.17
C PHE A 140 -11.65 7.54 1.69
N GLY A 141 -12.62 8.15 2.39
CA GLY A 141 -12.63 8.19 3.86
C GLY A 141 -11.37 8.84 4.42
N GLY A 142 -10.84 8.30 5.51
CA GLY A 142 -9.44 8.44 5.86
C GLY A 142 -8.66 7.26 5.31
N LEU A 143 -7.66 7.51 4.47
CA LEU A 143 -6.89 6.47 3.80
C LEU A 143 -5.39 6.76 3.95
N VAL A 144 -4.63 5.76 4.37
CA VAL A 144 -3.17 5.84 4.49
C VAL A 144 -2.59 4.68 3.70
N ILE A 145 -1.64 4.98 2.82
CA ILE A 145 -1.05 4.04 1.88
C ILE A 145 0.46 4.10 2.04
N GLY A 146 1.05 3.06 2.61
CA GLY A 146 2.47 2.77 2.52
C GLY A 146 2.77 2.00 1.24
N GLN A 147 3.76 2.47 0.48
CA GLN A 147 4.33 1.78 -0.67
C GLN A 147 5.69 1.19 -0.28
N VAL A 148 5.84 -0.11 -0.47
CA VAL A 148 7.12 -0.81 -0.30
C VAL A 148 8.10 -0.35 -1.38
N ASP A 149 9.34 -0.08 -0.96
CA ASP A 149 10.33 0.58 -1.82
C ASP A 149 10.55 -0.15 -3.15
N GLY A 150 10.56 0.62 -4.25
CA GLY A 150 10.80 0.10 -5.59
C GLY A 150 9.76 -0.90 -6.13
N SER A 151 8.59 -1.04 -5.51
CA SER A 151 7.60 -2.06 -5.88
C SER A 151 6.17 -1.53 -6.00
N SER A 152 5.31 -2.31 -6.65
CA SER A 152 3.85 -2.14 -6.64
C SER A 152 3.19 -2.94 -5.51
N VAL A 153 3.80 -2.91 -4.32
CA VAL A 153 3.28 -3.55 -3.11
C VAL A 153 2.90 -2.47 -2.11
N TYR A 154 1.68 -2.55 -1.62
CA TYR A 154 1.04 -1.54 -0.81
C TYR A 154 0.45 -2.14 0.46
N PHE A 155 0.43 -1.33 1.51
CA PHE A 155 -0.16 -1.68 2.79
C PHE A 155 -0.63 -0.41 3.49
N GLY A 156 -1.55 -0.54 4.43
CA GLY A 156 -1.95 0.62 5.21
C GLY A 156 -3.28 0.42 5.91
N GLU A 157 -3.97 1.53 6.12
CA GLU A 157 -5.18 1.58 6.91
C GLU A 157 -6.22 2.48 6.25
N TRP A 158 -7.48 2.16 6.51
CA TRP A 158 -8.63 2.92 6.06
C TRP A 158 -9.60 3.09 7.22
N SER A 159 -10.36 4.18 7.20
CA SER A 159 -11.55 4.35 8.03
C SER A 159 -12.60 5.16 7.28
N PRO A 160 -13.89 5.03 7.62
CA PRO A 160 -14.94 5.84 7.02
C PRO A 160 -14.71 7.33 7.27
N LYS A 161 -15.22 8.18 6.39
CA LYS A 161 -15.25 9.63 6.64
C LYS A 161 -16.06 9.92 7.91
N GLY A 162 -15.45 10.56 8.91
CA GLY A 162 -16.15 10.92 10.14
C GLY A 162 -17.32 11.90 9.93
N SER A 163 -18.30 11.85 10.83
CA SER A 163 -19.54 12.63 10.79
C SER A 163 -19.35 14.13 11.03
N GLY A 164 -18.26 14.53 11.70
CA GLY A 164 -17.91 15.92 12.02
C GLY A 164 -16.96 16.62 11.03
N TYR A 165 -16.64 16.00 9.88
CA TYR A 165 -15.72 16.56 8.91
C TYR A 165 -16.36 17.76 8.21
N ALA A 166 -16.17 18.95 8.78
CA ALA A 166 -16.31 20.20 8.07
C ALA A 166 -15.22 20.30 6.99
N ALA A 167 -15.40 21.16 5.99
CA ALA A 167 -14.39 21.49 4.99
C ALA A 167 -13.26 22.38 5.59
N GLU A 168 -12.77 21.98 6.76
CA GLU A 168 -11.74 22.64 7.54
C GLU A 168 -10.48 21.77 7.59
N ASP A 169 -9.35 22.45 7.77
CA ASP A 169 -8.04 21.83 7.98
C ASP A 169 -8.06 20.98 9.26
N SER A 170 -7.64 19.73 9.15
CA SER A 170 -7.50 18.82 10.28
C SER A 170 -6.62 17.64 9.90
N THR A 171 -5.84 17.16 10.87
CA THR A 171 -5.03 15.95 10.76
C THR A 171 -5.79 14.68 11.13
N ASP A 172 -7.03 14.79 11.61
CA ASP A 172 -7.84 13.65 12.00
C ASP A 172 -8.30 12.88 10.75
N LEU A 173 -7.86 11.63 10.63
CA LEU A 173 -8.22 10.69 9.57
C LEU A 173 -9.33 9.72 10.01
N ASN A 174 -9.92 9.90 11.19
CA ASN A 174 -10.95 9.05 11.79
C ASN A 174 -10.46 7.63 12.11
N MET A 175 -9.15 7.45 12.26
CA MET A 175 -8.52 6.16 12.57
C MET A 175 -8.76 5.68 14.02
N SER A 176 -9.47 6.45 14.84
CA SER A 176 -10.01 5.97 16.13
C SER A 176 -11.35 5.25 15.98
N SER A 177 -11.93 5.23 14.77
CA SER A 177 -13.17 4.51 14.47
C SER A 177 -13.03 3.02 14.74
N SER A 178 -14.11 2.40 15.23
CA SER A 178 -14.23 0.94 15.32
C SER A 178 -14.28 0.26 13.95
N GLU A 179 -14.58 1.03 12.89
CA GLU A 179 -14.56 0.59 11.49
C GLU A 179 -13.20 0.83 10.82
N ARG A 180 -12.15 1.15 11.60
CA ARG A 180 -10.79 1.18 11.07
C ARG A 180 -10.41 -0.21 10.58
N THR A 181 -9.82 -0.28 9.40
CA THR A 181 -9.45 -1.52 8.74
C THR A 181 -8.01 -1.44 8.24
N VAL A 182 -7.19 -2.43 8.56
CA VAL A 182 -5.84 -2.59 7.99
C VAL A 182 -5.88 -3.49 6.76
N TRP A 183 -4.98 -3.26 5.82
CA TRP A 183 -4.96 -3.98 4.55
C TRP A 183 -3.56 -4.03 3.94
N TYR A 184 -3.37 -4.96 3.02
CA TYR A 184 -2.21 -5.06 2.14
C TYR A 184 -2.62 -5.64 0.78
N VAL A 185 -1.95 -5.23 -0.29
CA VAL A 185 -2.18 -5.71 -1.66
C VAL A 185 -0.96 -5.41 -2.52
N GLY A 186 -0.67 -6.25 -3.51
CA GLY A 186 0.41 -5.96 -4.45
C GLY A 186 0.30 -6.75 -5.74
N ASP A 187 1.02 -6.28 -6.74
CA ASP A 187 1.25 -6.97 -8.00
C ASP A 187 2.29 -8.08 -7.83
N ASP A 188 2.31 -9.03 -8.77
CA ASP A 188 3.28 -10.13 -8.84
C ASP A 188 3.36 -10.92 -7.53
N ALA A 189 2.19 -11.26 -6.99
CA ALA A 189 2.10 -12.01 -5.75
C ALA A 189 2.63 -13.43 -5.93
N VAL A 190 3.48 -13.88 -5.02
CA VAL A 190 4.08 -15.22 -5.07
C VAL A 190 3.03 -16.26 -4.71
N ASP A 191 2.80 -17.21 -5.60
CA ASP A 191 1.89 -18.35 -5.45
C ASP A 191 2.64 -19.69 -5.41
N SER A 192 1.92 -20.82 -5.42
CA SER A 192 2.53 -22.16 -5.38
C SER A 192 3.37 -22.50 -6.63
N ASP A 193 3.11 -21.84 -7.77
CA ASP A 193 3.83 -22.09 -9.02
C ASP A 193 5.09 -21.20 -9.15
N SER A 194 5.13 -20.08 -8.42
CA SER A 194 6.20 -19.08 -8.44
C SER A 194 7.00 -18.97 -7.14
N MET A 195 6.69 -19.79 -6.14
CA MET A 195 7.41 -19.83 -4.86
C MET A 195 8.89 -20.20 -5.06
N PRO A 196 9.84 -19.36 -4.59
CA PRO A 196 11.26 -19.70 -4.64
C PRO A 196 11.59 -21.01 -3.93
N THR A 197 12.48 -21.81 -4.51
CA THR A 197 12.91 -23.09 -3.90
C THR A 197 13.59 -22.94 -2.55
N ALA A 198 14.26 -21.79 -2.31
CA ALA A 198 14.81 -21.44 -1.01
C ALA A 198 14.86 -19.92 -0.77
N ILE A 199 14.59 -19.52 0.47
CA ILE A 199 14.73 -18.14 0.95
C ILE A 199 15.60 -18.16 2.21
N ASP A 200 16.63 -17.33 2.23
CA ASP A 200 17.41 -16.98 3.43
C ASP A 200 17.69 -15.48 3.34
N ALA A 201 16.70 -14.66 3.73
CA ALA A 201 16.65 -13.24 3.42
C ALA A 201 16.22 -12.37 4.60
N THR A 202 16.68 -11.12 4.61
CA THR A 202 16.28 -10.10 5.57
C THR A 202 15.53 -8.96 4.91
N TYR A 203 14.48 -8.47 5.55
CA TYR A 203 13.60 -7.43 5.06
C TYR A 203 13.60 -6.24 6.01
N SER A 204 13.72 -5.04 5.44
CA SER A 204 13.48 -3.79 6.15
C SER A 204 11.98 -3.51 6.11
N VAL A 205 11.34 -3.43 7.27
CA VAL A 205 9.88 -3.40 7.40
C VAL A 205 9.42 -2.13 8.11
N VAL A 206 8.35 -1.55 7.59
CA VAL A 206 7.61 -0.44 8.20
C VAL A 206 6.18 -0.90 8.50
N GLY A 207 5.65 -0.51 9.66
CA GLY A 207 4.27 -0.77 10.07
C GLY A 207 3.48 0.52 10.33
N ILE A 208 2.21 0.54 9.92
CA ILE A 208 1.31 1.69 10.03
C ILE A 208 0.17 1.34 11.00
N GLN A 209 -0.06 2.22 11.98
CA GLN A 209 -1.20 2.14 12.88
C GLN A 209 -1.64 3.51 13.37
N GLN A 210 -2.93 3.81 13.25
CA GLN A 210 -3.61 4.97 13.83
C GLN A 210 -3.03 6.33 13.42
N THR A 211 -2.68 6.48 12.15
CA THR A 211 -2.28 7.78 11.58
C THR A 211 -3.43 8.77 11.70
N GLY A 212 -3.13 9.99 12.14
CA GLY A 212 -4.12 11.03 12.42
C GLY A 212 -4.74 10.96 13.83
N VAL A 213 -4.33 10.02 14.68
CA VAL A 213 -4.79 9.93 16.08
C VAL A 213 -3.75 10.54 17.02
N GLY A 214 -4.18 11.49 17.86
CA GLY A 214 -3.32 12.11 18.87
C GLY A 214 -2.11 12.81 18.25
N SER A 215 -0.89 12.36 18.60
CA SER A 215 0.37 12.88 18.07
C SER A 215 0.88 12.17 16.82
N ASN A 216 0.23 11.09 16.38
CA ASN A 216 0.59 10.41 15.13
C ASN A 216 -0.01 11.20 13.96
N LEU A 217 0.79 12.05 13.30
CA LEU A 217 0.28 13.00 12.30
C LEU A 217 0.48 12.49 10.87
N PRO A 218 -0.45 12.73 9.93
CA PRO A 218 -0.34 12.26 8.54
C PRO A 218 0.84 12.84 7.75
N GLY A 219 1.34 14.03 8.13
CA GLY A 219 2.53 14.63 7.53
C GLY A 219 3.86 14.17 8.16
N SER A 220 3.80 13.46 9.28
CA SER A 220 4.94 12.92 10.01
C SER A 220 4.50 11.70 10.81
N PRO A 221 4.14 10.60 10.13
CA PRO A 221 3.52 9.45 10.77
C PRO A 221 4.50 8.77 11.74
N ASP A 222 4.00 8.43 12.92
CA ASP A 222 4.68 7.64 13.93
C ASP A 222 4.45 6.14 13.63
N VAL A 223 5.47 5.52 13.03
CA VAL A 223 5.40 4.19 12.42
C VAL A 223 6.22 3.17 13.19
N TYR A 224 5.87 1.90 13.05
CA TYR A 224 6.74 0.81 13.46
C TYR A 224 7.87 0.66 12.47
N THR A 225 9.06 0.30 12.94
CA THR A 225 10.19 -0.07 12.09
C THR A 225 10.90 -1.29 12.64
N GLY A 226 11.45 -2.13 11.77
CA GLY A 226 12.19 -3.30 12.22
C GLY A 226 12.69 -4.17 11.08
N THR A 227 13.37 -5.25 11.44
CA THR A 227 13.94 -6.19 10.47
C THR A 227 13.31 -7.56 10.67
N LEU A 228 12.81 -8.15 9.59
CA LEU A 228 12.33 -9.52 9.57
C LEU A 228 13.30 -10.42 8.82
N ALA A 229 13.49 -11.64 9.30
CA ALA A 229 14.27 -12.68 8.66
C ALA A 229 13.34 -13.81 8.21
N ALA A 230 13.39 -14.12 6.91
CA ALA A 230 12.68 -15.24 6.30
C ALA A 230 13.66 -16.39 6.03
N SER A 231 13.31 -17.58 6.49
CA SER A 231 13.98 -18.83 6.15
C SER A 231 12.96 -19.82 5.60
N TYR A 232 13.09 -20.22 4.34
CA TYR A 232 12.18 -21.14 3.67
C TYR A 232 12.96 -22.14 2.84
N ALA A 233 12.61 -23.42 2.97
CA ALA A 233 13.12 -24.50 2.12
C ALA A 233 12.22 -25.73 2.22
N SER A 234 12.17 -26.54 1.15
CA SER A 234 11.46 -27.83 1.17
C SER A 234 9.97 -27.74 1.52
N GLY A 235 9.28 -26.67 1.09
CA GLY A 235 7.83 -26.52 1.25
C GLY A 235 7.36 -25.90 2.57
N SER A 236 8.27 -25.46 3.43
CA SER A 236 7.93 -24.78 4.69
C SER A 236 9.02 -23.81 5.10
N GLY A 237 8.67 -22.83 5.92
CA GLY A 237 9.62 -21.87 6.45
C GLY A 237 9.11 -21.12 7.66
N SER A 238 9.90 -20.15 8.10
CA SER A 238 9.58 -19.27 9.21
C SER A 238 9.93 -17.83 8.87
N LEU A 239 9.06 -16.92 9.26
CA LEU A 239 9.32 -15.47 9.32
C LEU A 239 9.53 -15.11 10.79
N SER A 240 10.59 -14.38 11.11
CA SER A 240 10.93 -14.03 12.50
C SER A 240 11.52 -12.63 12.60
N GLY A 241 11.58 -12.07 13.81
CA GLY A 241 12.02 -10.70 14.06
C GLY A 241 10.90 -9.88 14.68
N SER A 242 11.06 -8.57 14.70
CA SER A 242 10.07 -7.64 15.25
C SER A 242 10.07 -6.31 14.51
N ILE A 243 8.96 -5.60 14.65
CA ILE A 243 8.88 -4.16 14.36
C ILE A 243 8.44 -3.42 15.63
N ASP A 244 9.08 -2.29 15.91
CA ASP A 244 8.91 -1.53 17.14
C ASP A 244 8.45 -0.11 16.86
N ARG A 245 7.58 0.41 17.73
CA ARG A 245 7.18 1.82 17.79
C ARG A 245 7.15 2.28 19.24
N GLY A 246 8.19 3.00 19.65
CA GLY A 246 8.35 3.42 21.05
C GLY A 246 8.52 2.20 21.98
N THR A 247 7.55 1.96 22.84
CA THR A 247 7.52 0.80 23.76
C THR A 247 6.60 -0.33 23.29
N ASP A 248 5.98 -0.18 22.12
CA ASP A 248 5.09 -1.16 21.54
C ASP A 248 5.81 -1.98 20.46
N THR A 249 5.54 -3.27 20.40
CA THR A 249 6.28 -4.25 19.59
C THR A 249 5.32 -5.26 18.98
N VAL A 250 5.47 -5.49 17.67
CA VAL A 250 4.89 -6.65 16.99
C VAL A 250 6.00 -7.67 16.77
N ASP A 251 5.94 -8.78 17.51
CA ASP A 251 6.86 -9.93 17.39
C ASP A 251 6.33 -10.91 16.33
N PHE A 252 7.20 -11.36 15.44
CA PHE A 252 6.89 -12.33 14.37
C PHE A 252 7.31 -13.76 14.72
N THR A 253 7.85 -14.01 15.91
CA THR A 253 8.20 -15.36 16.35
C THR A 253 7.01 -16.32 16.22
N GLY A 254 7.27 -17.49 15.62
CA GLY A 254 6.25 -18.50 15.36
C GLY A 254 5.37 -18.25 14.14
N THR A 255 5.75 -17.32 13.25
CA THR A 255 5.07 -17.13 11.97
C THR A 255 5.62 -18.13 10.95
N ASP A 256 4.74 -18.98 10.42
CA ASP A 256 5.07 -20.00 9.43
C ASP A 256 4.96 -19.42 8.01
N ILE A 257 5.90 -19.80 7.14
CA ILE A 257 5.84 -19.54 5.70
C ILE A 257 5.33 -20.80 5.00
N LEU A 258 4.32 -20.63 4.16
CA LEU A 258 3.66 -21.69 3.39
C LEU A 258 4.17 -21.74 1.94
N ASP A 259 3.92 -22.86 1.28
CA ASP A 259 4.37 -23.15 -0.09
C ASP A 259 3.67 -22.33 -1.18
N ASN A 260 2.62 -21.59 -0.82
CA ASN A 260 1.87 -20.70 -1.70
C ASN A 260 2.29 -19.22 -1.56
N GLY A 261 3.47 -18.96 -0.97
CA GLY A 261 4.00 -17.61 -0.77
C GLY A 261 3.34 -16.80 0.34
N THR A 262 2.37 -17.37 1.07
CA THR A 262 1.78 -16.73 2.24
C THR A 262 2.56 -17.04 3.52
N PHE A 263 2.40 -16.20 4.53
CA PHE A 263 2.87 -16.47 5.88
C PHE A 263 1.80 -16.14 6.90
N THR A 264 1.74 -16.92 7.97
CA THR A 264 0.69 -16.81 8.98
C THR A 264 1.17 -17.23 10.35
N ARG A 265 0.55 -16.69 11.40
CA ARG A 265 0.67 -17.21 12.75
C ARG A 265 -0.69 -17.49 13.35
N ALA A 266 -0.88 -18.73 13.80
CA ALA A 266 -2.05 -19.12 14.56
C ALA A 266 -2.03 -18.51 15.97
N SER A 267 -3.15 -17.91 16.36
CA SER A 267 -3.42 -17.36 17.69
C SER A 267 -4.80 -17.85 18.16
N GLY A 268 -4.80 -18.91 18.96
CA GLY A 268 -6.03 -19.59 19.36
C GLY A 268 -6.76 -20.22 18.18
N SER A 269 -7.98 -19.75 17.89
CA SER A 269 -8.80 -20.17 16.74
C SER A 269 -8.70 -19.23 15.54
N SER A 270 -7.86 -18.20 15.61
CA SER A 270 -7.71 -17.15 14.60
C SER A 270 -6.24 -17.05 14.15
N GLN A 271 -5.97 -16.22 13.15
CA GLN A 271 -4.62 -15.83 12.77
C GLN A 271 -4.40 -14.41 13.27
N ASP A 272 -3.30 -14.15 13.99
CA ASP A 272 -2.96 -12.79 14.43
C ASP A 272 -1.94 -12.11 13.52
N ILE A 273 -1.20 -12.89 12.72
CA ILE A 273 -0.36 -12.40 11.62
C ILE A 273 -0.80 -13.10 10.35
N GLU A 274 -1.02 -12.33 9.29
CA GLU A 274 -1.28 -12.81 7.94
C GLU A 274 -0.54 -11.92 6.94
N GLY A 275 0.06 -12.51 5.91
CA GLY A 275 0.66 -11.76 4.83
C GLY A 275 1.20 -12.64 3.72
N ARG A 276 1.91 -12.04 2.77
CA ARG A 276 2.55 -12.80 1.69
C ARG A 276 3.76 -12.11 1.08
N PHE A 277 4.47 -12.88 0.28
CA PHE A 277 5.56 -12.46 -0.59
C PHE A 277 5.08 -11.98 -1.96
N TYR A 278 5.84 -11.05 -2.54
CA TYR A 278 5.62 -10.44 -3.83
C TYR A 278 6.95 -10.33 -4.60
N ASN A 279 6.87 -10.17 -5.92
CA ASN A 279 8.04 -9.91 -6.78
C ASN A 279 9.14 -10.97 -6.62
N GLY A 280 8.78 -12.27 -6.66
CA GLY A 280 9.72 -13.36 -6.41
C GLY A 280 10.30 -13.35 -4.99
N ALA A 281 9.49 -12.92 -4.02
CA ALA A 281 9.84 -12.73 -2.61
C ALA A 281 10.86 -11.61 -2.31
N GLU A 282 11.15 -10.70 -3.25
CA GLU A 282 11.96 -9.51 -2.96
C GLU A 282 11.18 -8.46 -2.12
N ALA A 283 9.85 -8.58 -2.04
CA ALA A 283 8.99 -7.77 -1.18
C ALA A 283 8.01 -8.64 -0.37
N LEU A 284 7.54 -8.10 0.76
CA LEU A 284 6.47 -8.68 1.57
C LEU A 284 5.52 -7.60 2.07
N ALA A 285 4.28 -7.99 2.33
CA ALA A 285 3.31 -7.18 3.05
C ALA A 285 2.30 -8.06 3.79
N GLY A 286 1.66 -7.50 4.82
CA GLY A 286 0.72 -8.22 5.66
C GLY A 286 0.05 -7.33 6.70
N ILE A 287 -0.71 -7.97 7.58
CA ILE A 287 -1.36 -7.37 8.73
C ILE A 287 -1.09 -8.17 10.00
N TYR A 288 -1.05 -7.45 11.11
CA TYR A 288 -1.16 -7.99 12.46
C TYR A 288 -2.49 -7.53 13.04
N THR A 289 -3.31 -8.44 13.55
CA THR A 289 -4.56 -8.13 14.24
C THR A 289 -4.39 -8.27 15.75
N GLY A 290 -4.51 -7.16 16.46
CA GLY A 290 -4.23 -7.10 17.89
C GLY A 290 -5.39 -7.57 18.77
N SER A 291 -5.12 -7.75 20.07
CA SER A 291 -6.11 -8.32 20.99
C SER A 291 -7.23 -7.36 21.41
N SER A 292 -7.04 -6.03 21.29
CA SER A 292 -8.03 -5.03 21.72
C SER A 292 -8.91 -4.52 20.57
N GLY A 293 -8.89 -5.21 19.42
CA GLY A 293 -9.66 -4.89 18.23
C GLY A 293 -8.95 -3.89 17.31
N ALA A 294 -9.73 -3.24 16.44
CA ALA A 294 -9.25 -2.38 15.35
C ALA A 294 -8.33 -1.23 15.75
N ALA A 295 -8.15 -0.92 17.04
CA ALA A 295 -7.17 0.07 17.49
C ALA A 295 -5.73 -0.46 17.45
N ASP A 296 -5.56 -1.77 17.70
CA ASP A 296 -4.25 -2.41 17.84
C ASP A 296 -3.74 -2.99 16.51
N ASP A 297 -4.59 -3.10 15.49
CA ASP A 297 -4.20 -3.71 14.22
C ASP A 297 -3.12 -2.91 13.50
N VAL A 298 -2.13 -3.57 12.91
CA VAL A 298 -1.00 -2.95 12.19
C VAL A 298 -0.95 -3.50 10.78
N ALA A 299 -0.92 -2.63 9.76
CA ALA A 299 -0.51 -3.05 8.42
C ALA A 299 0.99 -2.88 8.27
N PHE A 300 1.67 -3.81 7.64
CA PHE A 300 3.12 -3.72 7.44
C PHE A 300 3.53 -4.13 6.02
N GLY A 301 4.68 -3.61 5.60
CA GLY A 301 5.32 -3.97 4.35
C GLY A 301 6.81 -3.73 4.39
N GLY A 302 7.55 -4.49 3.59
CA GLY A 302 9.00 -4.40 3.56
C GLY A 302 9.63 -4.96 2.31
N SER A 303 10.82 -4.44 2.04
CA SER A 303 11.67 -4.86 0.91
C SER A 303 12.88 -5.62 1.43
N LYS A 304 13.35 -6.59 0.65
CA LYS A 304 14.58 -7.31 0.93
C LYS A 304 15.78 -6.35 0.97
N THR A 305 16.65 -6.55 1.96
CA THR A 305 17.86 -5.76 2.19
C THR A 305 19.12 -6.62 2.30
N GLY A 306 18.97 -7.92 2.48
CA GLY A 306 20.09 -8.85 2.57
C GLY A 306 19.67 -10.30 2.32
N GLY A 307 20.68 -11.16 2.24
CA GLY A 307 20.51 -12.60 2.03
C GLY A 307 20.25 -13.01 0.58
N THR A 308 19.75 -14.22 0.39
CA THR A 308 19.60 -14.90 -0.90
C THR A 308 18.18 -15.44 -1.11
N ILE A 309 17.72 -15.33 -2.34
CA ILE A 309 16.50 -15.99 -2.84
C ILE A 309 16.93 -16.88 -4.00
N THR A 310 16.56 -18.15 -3.95
CA THR A 310 16.83 -19.12 -5.00
C THR A 310 15.50 -19.42 -5.70
N PRO A 311 15.34 -19.04 -6.99
CA PRO A 311 14.14 -19.35 -7.77
C PRO A 311 13.79 -20.83 -7.77
#